data_AF-A0A2P9H0M0-F1
#
_entry.id   AF-A0A2P9H0M0-F1
#
_cell.length_a   1.000
_cell.length_b   1.000
_cell.length_c   1.000
_cell.angle_alpha   90.00
_cell.angle_beta   90.00
_cell.angle_gamma   90.00
#
_symmetry.space_group_name_H-M   'P 1'
#
loop_
_entity.id
_entity.type
_entity.pdbx_description
1 polymer ?
#
loop_
_entity_poly.entity_id
_entity_poly.type
_entity_poly.pdbx_seq_one_letter_code
_entity_poly.pdbx_strand_id
1 'polypeptide(L)'
;MKSHSRFLATSLIVCLSIGIFAIAGFLQAAESDKKIQEGKKSIMEGSKQIMDGNKMVMDIMAKKGIKDAALTAAEKMMADGYSMVTKGESMMTGSTMAEGKEMVKHGGAKMMLEAQLATSDAVEKHGMTAECSSVLETCAIGEKKVAFGREFWGD
;
A
#
# COMPACT_ATOMS: atom_id res chain seq x y z
N MET A 1 -56.07 -33.56 -0.17
CA MET A 1 -54.88 -33.29 0.69
C MET A 1 -53.53 -33.38 -0.03
N LYS A 2 -53.44 -33.52 -1.37
CA LYS A 2 -52.16 -33.68 -2.09
C LYS A 2 -51.49 -32.37 -2.57
N SER A 3 -52.19 -31.23 -2.49
CA SER A 3 -51.72 -29.94 -2.99
C SER A 3 -50.88 -29.13 -1.99
N HIS A 4 -51.09 -29.30 -0.69
CA HIS A 4 -50.39 -28.52 0.35
C HIS A 4 -48.91 -28.90 0.52
N SER A 5 -48.55 -30.16 0.25
CA SER A 5 -47.16 -30.64 0.39
C SER A 5 -46.22 -30.06 -0.68
N ARG A 6 -46.73 -29.75 -1.87
CA ARG A 6 -45.93 -29.14 -2.95
C ARG A 6 -45.60 -27.67 -2.68
N PHE A 7 -46.51 -26.94 -2.03
CA PHE A 7 -46.32 -25.53 -1.68
C PHE A 7 -45.26 -25.33 -0.58
N LEU A 8 -45.24 -26.22 0.42
CA LEU A 8 -44.20 -26.23 1.46
C LEU A 8 -42.81 -26.56 0.90
N ALA A 9 -42.72 -27.54 0.00
CA ALA A 9 -41.45 -27.93 -0.62
C ALA A 9 -40.86 -26.81 -1.52
N THR A 10 -41.70 -26.13 -2.31
CA THR A 10 -41.24 -24.99 -3.13
C THR A 10 -40.86 -23.78 -2.28
N SER A 11 -41.63 -23.48 -1.22
CA SER A 11 -41.28 -22.40 -0.29
C SER A 11 -39.97 -22.66 0.46
N LEU A 12 -39.69 -23.91 0.84
CA LEU A 12 -38.45 -24.28 1.53
C LEU A 12 -37.23 -24.15 0.60
N ILE A 13 -37.36 -24.53 -0.67
CA ILE A 13 -36.30 -24.41 -1.69
C ILE A 13 -35.98 -22.92 -1.95
N VAL A 14 -37.01 -22.06 -2.04
CA VAL A 14 -36.80 -20.61 -2.21
C VAL A 14 -36.10 -20.01 -0.98
N CYS A 15 -36.54 -20.34 0.23
CA CYS A 15 -35.88 -19.86 1.47
C CYS A 15 -34.43 -20.37 1.62
N LEU A 16 -34.16 -21.64 1.28
CA LEU A 16 -32.81 -22.21 1.29
C LEU A 16 -31.91 -21.54 0.24
N SER A 17 -32.43 -21.26 -0.95
CA SER A 17 -31.66 -20.57 -2.00
C SER A 17 -31.31 -19.14 -1.62
N ILE A 18 -32.25 -18.35 -1.07
CA ILE A 18 -31.99 -16.98 -0.60
C ILE A 18 -30.99 -16.96 0.57
N GLY A 19 -31.08 -17.93 1.49
CA GLY A 19 -30.15 -18.07 2.61
C GLY A 19 -28.71 -18.35 2.17
N ILE A 20 -28.51 -19.19 1.15
CA ILE A 20 -27.16 -19.51 0.62
C ILE A 20 -26.53 -18.27 -0.03
N PHE A 21 -27.30 -17.47 -0.78
CA PHE A 21 -26.79 -16.23 -1.39
C PHE A 21 -26.45 -15.15 -0.36
N ALA A 22 -27.23 -15.03 0.71
CA ALA A 22 -26.92 -14.08 1.79
C ALA A 22 -25.59 -14.44 2.50
N ILE A 23 -25.38 -15.72 2.83
CA ILE A 23 -24.15 -16.17 3.50
C ILE A 23 -22.93 -16.00 2.59
N ALA A 24 -23.06 -16.30 1.29
CA ALA A 24 -21.99 -16.09 0.33
C ALA A 24 -21.60 -14.60 0.20
N GLY A 25 -22.59 -13.70 0.19
CA GLY A 25 -22.34 -12.25 0.14
C GLY A 25 -21.63 -11.71 1.40
N PHE A 26 -22.03 -12.16 2.59
CA PHE A 26 -21.37 -11.77 3.84
C PHE A 26 -19.94 -12.30 3.96
N LEU A 27 -19.69 -13.53 3.48
CA LEU A 27 -18.35 -14.12 3.49
C LEU A 27 -17.40 -13.38 2.54
N GLN A 28 -17.89 -13.00 1.36
CA GLN A 28 -17.12 -12.26 0.36
C GLN A 28 -16.77 -10.83 0.82
N ALA A 29 -17.69 -10.15 1.52
CA ALA A 29 -17.44 -8.84 2.11
C ALA A 29 -16.39 -8.88 3.24
N ALA A 30 -16.41 -9.93 4.07
CA ALA A 30 -15.44 -10.09 5.15
C ALA A 30 -14.02 -10.38 4.62
N GLU A 31 -13.89 -11.12 3.52
CA GLU A 31 -12.59 -11.38 2.88
C GLU A 31 -12.02 -10.15 2.17
N SER A 32 -12.87 -9.31 1.56
CA SER A 32 -12.42 -8.06 0.95
C SER A 32 -11.89 -7.07 1.99
N ASP A 33 -12.56 -6.94 3.13
CA ASP A 33 -12.12 -6.03 4.21
C ASP A 33 -10.77 -6.45 4.79
N LYS A 34 -10.54 -7.76 4.93
CA LYS A 34 -9.26 -8.30 5.42
C LYS A 34 -8.13 -7.98 4.45
N LYS A 35 -8.32 -8.18 3.15
CA LYS A 35 -7.32 -7.89 2.12
C LYS A 35 -7.00 -6.40 2.02
N ILE A 36 -8.01 -5.53 2.15
CA ILE A 36 -7.81 -4.07 2.18
C ILE A 36 -6.98 -3.67 3.40
N GLN A 37 -7.24 -4.24 4.58
CA GLN A 37 -6.42 -3.98 5.77
C GLN A 37 -4.99 -4.51 5.66
N GLU A 38 -4.79 -5.68 5.03
CA GLU A 38 -3.45 -6.21 4.76
C GLU A 38 -2.68 -5.33 3.78
N GLY A 39 -3.33 -4.88 2.70
CA GLY A 39 -2.75 -3.94 1.75
C GLY A 39 -2.39 -2.60 2.38
N LYS A 40 -3.23 -2.11 3.29
CA LYS A 40 -3.02 -0.90 4.08
C LYS A 40 -1.72 -0.99 4.89
N LYS A 41 -1.62 -2.06 5.67
CA LYS A 41 -0.48 -2.33 6.54
C LYS A 41 0.78 -2.46 5.69
N SER A 42 0.69 -3.16 4.55
CA SER A 42 1.82 -3.34 3.64
C SER A 42 2.31 -2.01 3.05
N ILE A 43 1.42 -1.13 2.58
CA ILE A 43 1.81 0.20 2.10
C ILE A 43 2.49 0.99 3.22
N MET A 44 1.91 1.06 4.41
CA MET A 44 2.49 1.84 5.51
C MET A 44 3.85 1.32 5.96
N GLU A 45 4.00 0.00 6.11
CA GLU A 45 5.28 -0.62 6.44
C GLU A 45 6.31 -0.42 5.32
N GLY A 46 5.91 -0.58 4.06
CA GLY A 46 6.79 -0.41 2.92
C GLY A 46 7.27 1.03 2.76
N SER A 47 6.35 1.99 2.86
CA SER A 47 6.65 3.42 2.88
C SER A 47 7.61 3.79 4.00
N LYS A 48 7.37 3.27 5.22
CA LYS A 48 8.30 3.49 6.34
C LYS A 48 9.68 2.90 6.07
N GLN A 49 9.77 1.68 5.53
CA GLN A 49 11.05 1.05 5.20
C GLN A 49 11.83 1.84 4.14
N ILE A 50 11.15 2.33 3.10
CA ILE A 50 11.75 3.22 2.10
C ILE A 50 12.29 4.47 2.80
N MET A 51 11.46 5.17 3.58
CA MET A 51 11.87 6.40 4.26
C MET A 51 13.08 6.19 5.20
N ASP A 52 13.04 5.16 6.04
CA ASP A 52 14.12 4.82 6.97
C ASP A 52 15.41 4.46 6.22
N GLY A 53 15.29 3.67 5.14
CA GLY A 53 16.42 3.32 4.29
C GLY A 53 17.06 4.53 3.62
N ASN A 54 16.28 5.47 3.09
CA ASN A 54 16.85 6.68 2.47
C ASN A 54 17.57 7.55 3.48
N LYS A 55 17.02 7.66 4.69
CA LYS A 55 17.71 8.35 5.78
C LYS A 55 19.06 7.72 6.09
N MET A 56 19.13 6.38 6.12
CA MET A 56 20.41 5.68 6.28
C MET A 56 21.37 5.94 5.11
N VAL A 57 20.89 5.93 3.86
CA VAL A 57 21.73 6.28 2.69
C VAL A 57 22.31 7.69 2.84
N MET A 58 21.47 8.67 3.17
CA MET A 58 21.91 10.04 3.38
C MET A 58 22.91 10.17 4.53
N ASP A 59 22.70 9.48 5.64
CA ASP A 59 23.65 9.44 6.76
C ASP A 59 24.99 8.83 6.34
N ILE A 60 24.99 7.76 5.54
CA ILE A 60 26.21 7.14 5.00
C ILE A 60 26.94 8.13 4.09
N MET A 61 26.23 8.79 3.18
CA MET A 61 26.80 9.79 2.27
C MET A 61 27.37 11.00 3.03
N ALA A 62 26.63 11.50 4.02
CA ALA A 62 27.06 12.61 4.86
C ALA A 62 28.33 12.26 5.66
N LYS A 63 28.43 11.04 6.19
CA LYS A 63 29.65 10.53 6.85
C LYS A 63 30.86 10.50 5.93
N LYS A 64 30.64 10.34 4.62
CA LYS A 64 31.68 10.40 3.58
C LYS A 64 31.93 11.82 3.05
N GLY A 65 31.23 12.82 3.60
CA GLY A 65 31.35 14.22 3.18
C GLY A 65 30.64 14.54 1.86
N ILE A 66 29.81 13.64 1.36
CA ILE A 66 29.08 13.82 0.10
C ILE A 66 27.79 14.60 0.40
N LYS A 67 27.62 15.72 -0.30
CA LYS A 67 26.38 16.51 -0.30
C LYS A 67 25.86 16.56 -1.72
N ASP A 68 24.70 15.96 -1.95
CA ASP A 68 24.03 16.01 -3.26
C ASP A 68 22.65 16.65 -3.10
N ALA A 69 22.37 17.66 -3.91
CA ALA A 69 21.09 18.36 -3.89
C ALA A 69 19.92 17.43 -4.27
N ALA A 70 20.17 16.40 -5.08
CA ALA A 70 19.17 15.39 -5.43
C ALA A 70 18.76 14.56 -4.21
N LEU A 71 19.68 14.27 -3.29
CA LEU A 71 19.34 13.55 -2.05
C LEU A 71 18.47 14.38 -1.13
N THR A 72 18.77 15.68 -0.97
CA THR A 72 17.91 16.58 -0.17
C THR A 72 16.54 16.76 -0.81
N ALA A 73 16.47 16.83 -2.14
CA ALA A 73 15.20 16.87 -2.85
C ALA A 73 14.41 15.55 -2.68
N ALA A 74 15.09 14.41 -2.78
CA ALA A 74 14.52 13.10 -2.56
C ALA A 74 13.98 12.94 -1.14
N GLU A 75 14.72 13.37 -0.11
CA GLU A 75 14.26 13.35 1.28
C GLU A 75 12.95 14.11 1.46
N LYS A 76 12.87 15.32 0.88
CA LYS A 76 11.64 16.12 0.94
C LYS A 76 10.50 15.42 0.21
N MET A 77 10.73 14.89 -0.99
CA MET A 77 9.71 14.14 -1.73
C MET A 77 9.24 12.89 -0.97
N MET A 78 10.12 12.22 -0.23
CA MET A 78 9.73 11.09 0.62
C MET A 78 8.87 11.51 1.79
N ALA A 79 9.23 12.60 2.47
CA ALA A 79 8.44 13.11 3.59
C ALA A 79 7.05 13.55 3.12
N ASP A 80 6.98 14.29 2.01
CA ASP A 80 5.74 14.72 1.39
C ASP A 80 4.90 13.50 0.94
N GLY A 81 5.54 12.52 0.29
CA GLY A 81 4.91 11.28 -0.14
C GLY A 81 4.35 10.47 1.03
N TYR A 82 5.12 10.29 2.10
CA TYR A 82 4.69 9.59 3.32
C TYR A 82 3.52 10.31 4.01
N SER A 83 3.55 11.64 4.04
CA SER A 83 2.44 12.46 4.54
C SER A 83 1.17 12.23 3.72
N MET A 84 1.28 12.20 2.38
CA MET A 84 0.15 11.89 1.50
C MET A 84 -0.39 10.48 1.71
N VAL A 85 0.48 9.47 1.89
CA VAL A 85 0.05 8.10 2.21
C VAL A 85 -0.74 8.09 3.52
N THR A 86 -0.21 8.71 4.57
CA THR A 86 -0.85 8.77 5.89
C THR A 86 -2.18 9.52 5.86
N LYS A 87 -2.25 10.62 5.10
CA LYS A 87 -3.48 11.38 4.91
C LYS A 87 -4.50 10.59 4.09
N GLY A 88 -4.06 9.96 3.01
CA GLY A 88 -4.92 9.10 2.20
C GLY A 88 -5.50 7.96 3.05
N GLU A 89 -4.69 7.34 3.90
CA GLU A 89 -5.10 6.30 4.85
C GLU A 89 -6.20 6.78 5.82
N SER A 90 -6.09 7.98 6.37
CA SER A 90 -7.11 8.51 7.30
C SER A 90 -8.43 8.84 6.61
N MET A 91 -8.38 9.10 5.29
CA MET A 91 -9.56 9.35 4.45
C MET A 91 -10.26 8.07 3.96
N MET A 92 -9.76 6.88 4.31
CA MET A 92 -10.31 5.58 3.89
C MET A 92 -11.56 5.15 4.68
N THR A 93 -12.34 6.10 5.19
CA THR A 93 -13.61 5.82 5.87
C THR A 93 -14.72 6.67 5.26
N GLY A 94 -15.88 6.06 5.03
CA GLY A 94 -17.07 6.77 4.52
C GLY A 94 -16.90 7.31 3.09
N SER A 95 -17.43 8.51 2.86
CA SER A 95 -17.55 9.11 1.52
C SER A 95 -16.23 9.58 0.91
N THR A 96 -15.13 9.67 1.68
CA THR A 96 -13.83 10.14 1.19
C THR A 96 -12.89 9.02 0.73
N MET A 97 -13.37 7.76 0.73
CA MET A 97 -12.53 6.59 0.41
C MET A 97 -11.89 6.67 -0.97
N ALA A 98 -12.62 7.13 -2.00
CA ALA A 98 -12.08 7.24 -3.35
C ALA A 98 -10.92 8.26 -3.43
N GLU A 99 -11.08 9.42 -2.78
CA GLU A 99 -10.01 10.42 -2.68
C GLU A 99 -8.82 9.90 -1.88
N GLY A 100 -9.06 9.16 -0.80
CA GLY A 100 -8.03 8.51 0.00
C GLY A 100 -7.20 7.51 -0.83
N LYS A 101 -7.87 6.65 -1.60
CA LYS A 101 -7.22 5.69 -2.53
C LYS A 101 -6.33 6.42 -3.53
N GLU A 102 -6.82 7.48 -4.16
CA GLU A 102 -6.05 8.28 -5.12
C GLU A 102 -4.83 8.94 -4.48
N MET A 103 -4.97 9.52 -3.28
CA MET A 103 -3.85 10.12 -2.55
C MET A 103 -2.76 9.11 -2.23
N VAL A 104 -3.13 7.89 -1.83
CA VAL A 104 -2.14 6.84 -1.54
C VAL A 104 -1.48 6.32 -2.81
N LYS A 105 -2.25 6.04 -3.86
CA LYS A 105 -1.76 5.39 -5.09
C LYS A 105 -0.96 6.33 -5.98
N HIS A 106 -1.54 7.48 -6.32
CA HIS A 106 -1.01 8.38 -7.33
C HIS A 106 -0.20 9.53 -6.77
N GLY A 107 -0.49 9.95 -5.53
CA GLY A 107 0.30 10.95 -4.81
C GLY A 107 1.46 10.31 -4.05
N GLY A 108 1.15 9.76 -2.88
CA GLY A 108 2.12 9.37 -1.87
C GLY A 108 3.07 8.27 -2.30
N ALA A 109 2.55 7.09 -2.67
CA ALA A 109 3.38 5.95 -3.05
C ALA A 109 4.26 6.25 -4.27
N LYS A 110 3.72 6.98 -5.27
CA LYS A 110 4.47 7.38 -6.45
C LYS A 110 5.63 8.31 -6.09
N MET A 111 5.38 9.36 -5.31
CA MET A 111 6.43 10.29 -4.87
C MET A 111 7.54 9.57 -4.11
N MET A 112 7.21 8.61 -3.23
CA MET A 112 8.21 7.85 -2.48
C MET A 112 9.07 6.96 -3.40
N LEU A 113 8.48 6.34 -4.42
CA LEU A 113 9.23 5.55 -5.40
C LEU A 113 10.13 6.43 -6.29
N GLU A 114 9.64 7.59 -6.74
CA GLU A 114 10.44 8.54 -7.53
C GLU A 114 11.61 9.10 -6.71
N ALA A 115 11.38 9.40 -5.43
CA ALA A 115 12.43 9.82 -4.52
C ALA A 115 13.45 8.70 -4.28
N GLN A 116 13.01 7.44 -4.16
CA GLN A 116 13.91 6.29 -4.00
C GLN A 116 14.81 6.12 -5.21
N LEU A 117 14.25 6.28 -6.42
CA LEU A 117 15.01 6.25 -7.66
C LEU A 117 16.07 7.36 -7.68
N ALA A 118 15.68 8.60 -7.33
CA ALA A 118 16.62 9.72 -7.24
C ALA A 118 17.74 9.48 -6.22
N THR A 119 17.44 8.85 -5.09
CA THR A 119 18.46 8.42 -4.12
C THR A 119 19.39 7.36 -4.71
N SER A 120 18.86 6.35 -5.40
CA SER A 120 19.66 5.31 -6.04
C SER A 120 20.59 5.89 -7.10
N ASP A 121 20.07 6.78 -7.96
CA ASP A 121 20.86 7.48 -8.98
C ASP A 121 21.99 8.30 -8.35
N ALA A 122 21.72 8.98 -7.22
CA ALA A 122 22.74 9.70 -6.47
C ALA A 122 23.79 8.76 -5.88
N VAL A 123 23.38 7.60 -5.33
CA VAL A 123 24.30 6.57 -4.82
C VAL A 123 25.23 6.09 -5.93
N GLU A 124 24.69 5.76 -7.09
CA GLU A 124 25.47 5.28 -8.23
C GLU A 124 26.40 6.37 -8.78
N LYS A 125 25.90 7.59 -8.93
CA LYS A 125 26.68 8.77 -9.38
C LYS A 125 27.91 9.01 -8.52
N HIS A 126 27.81 8.77 -7.21
CA HIS A 126 28.93 8.94 -6.27
C HIS A 126 29.72 7.65 -6.00
N GLY A 127 29.41 6.55 -6.69
CA GLY A 127 30.11 5.27 -6.54
C GLY A 127 29.90 4.60 -5.18
N MET A 128 28.80 4.91 -4.50
CA MET A 128 28.48 4.48 -3.13
C MET A 128 27.65 3.20 -3.07
N THR A 129 27.48 2.49 -4.19
CA THR A 129 26.58 1.34 -4.31
C THR A 129 26.97 0.18 -3.39
N ALA A 130 28.27 -0.06 -3.20
CA ALA A 130 28.73 -1.13 -2.30
C ALA A 130 28.41 -0.81 -0.85
N GLU A 131 28.70 0.42 -0.40
CA GLU A 131 28.44 0.89 0.96
C GLU A 131 26.95 1.00 1.28
N CYS A 132 26.11 1.29 0.28
CA CYS A 132 24.67 1.43 0.46
C CYS A 132 23.88 0.15 0.13
N SER A 133 24.54 -0.93 -0.32
CA SER A 133 23.89 -2.14 -0.84
C SER A 133 22.82 -2.73 0.08
N SER A 134 23.15 -2.97 1.36
CA SER A 134 22.21 -3.51 2.35
C SER A 134 21.02 -2.59 2.65
N VAL A 135 21.23 -1.28 2.54
CA VAL A 135 20.20 -0.27 2.73
C VAL A 135 19.29 -0.21 1.51
N LEU A 136 19.86 -0.26 0.30
CA LEU A 136 19.10 -0.32 -0.96
C LEU A 136 18.25 -1.60 -1.05
N GLU A 137 18.76 -2.73 -0.54
CA GLU A 137 17.96 -3.96 -0.42
C GLU A 137 16.74 -3.77 0.50
N THR A 138 16.93 -3.08 1.63
CA THR A 138 15.83 -2.75 2.55
C THR A 138 14.79 -1.86 1.88
N CYS A 139 15.24 -0.85 1.13
CA CYS A 139 14.36 -0.01 0.33
C CYS A 139 13.58 -0.84 -0.70
N ALA A 140 14.25 -1.74 -1.44
CA ALA A 140 13.61 -2.59 -2.45
C ALA A 140 12.56 -3.54 -1.83
N ILE A 141 12.77 -4.03 -0.61
CA ILE A 141 11.73 -4.76 0.13
C ILE A 141 10.54 -3.85 0.43
N GLY A 142 10.81 -2.62 0.86
CA GLY A 142 9.77 -1.60 1.07
C GLY A 142 8.97 -1.30 -0.21
N GLU A 143 9.63 -1.18 -1.35
CA GLU A 143 8.98 -0.98 -2.66
C GLU A 143 8.04 -2.14 -3.01
N LYS A 144 8.48 -3.38 -2.78
CA LYS A 144 7.64 -4.57 -2.99
C LYS A 144 6.40 -4.56 -2.10
N LYS A 145 6.54 -4.14 -0.84
CA LYS A 145 5.41 -3.99 0.09
C LYS A 145 4.43 -2.90 -0.33
N VAL A 146 4.94 -1.76 -0.79
CA VAL A 146 4.11 -0.69 -1.37
C VAL A 146 3.40 -1.19 -2.62
N ALA A 147 4.10 -1.88 -3.51
CA ALA A 147 3.52 -2.46 -4.73
C ALA A 147 2.41 -3.47 -4.41
N PHE A 148 2.67 -4.42 -3.50
CA PHE A 148 1.68 -5.39 -3.03
C PHE A 148 0.44 -4.69 -2.47
N GLY A 149 0.60 -3.70 -1.58
CA GLY A 149 -0.55 -3.04 -0.99
C GLY A 149 -1.35 -2.21 -1.99
N ARG A 150 -0.72 -1.67 -3.04
CA ARG A 150 -1.44 -0.98 -4.13
C ARG A 150 -2.39 -1.90 -4.91
N GLU A 151 -2.08 -3.19 -5.01
CA GLU A 151 -2.96 -4.15 -5.71
C GLU A 151 -4.29 -4.32 -4.96
N PHE A 152 -4.26 -4.41 -3.63
CA PHE A 152 -5.47 -4.53 -2.81
C PHE A 152 -6.22 -3.22 -2.62
N TRP A 153 -5.57 -2.10 -2.89
CA TRP A 153 -6.15 -0.76 -2.82
C TRP A 153 -6.59 -0.25 -4.21
N GLY A 154 -6.35 -1.04 -5.26
CA GLY A 154 -6.38 -0.61 -6.66
C GLY A 154 -7.70 -0.78 -7.40
N ASP A 155 -8.65 -1.55 -6.87
CA ASP A 155 -9.99 -1.75 -7.43
C ASP A 155 -11.09 -1.29 -6.45
#